data_AF-A0A2V8BKN1-F1
#
_entry.id   AF-A0A2V8BKN1-F1
#
_cell.length_a   1.000
_cell.length_b   1.000
_cell.length_c   1.000
_cell.angle_alpha   90.00
_cell.angle_beta   90.00
_cell.angle_gamma   90.00
#
_symmetry.space_group_name_H-M   'P 1'
#
loop_
_entity.id
_entity.type
_entity.pdbx_description
1 polymer ?
#
loop_
_entity_poly.entity_id
_entity_poly.type
_entity_poly.pdbx_seq_one_letter_code
_entity_poly.pdbx_strand_id
1 'polypeptide(L)'
;VGLDADRAASDTARRETDAVTSPGQAPLERRPTDALAERRAQAFAPGPPAAVTPVIGGANAVTPARETATMAASRASPLEILSPDRSSRWRPGAGGAVEYSSDGGATWQPLATGVSADLTAGASPSASVCWLVGRAGTVVLSTDGRRWQRVTFPEAADLTAVSATDARTATVTTADGRRFSTTDGGLTWRQP
;
A
#
# COMPACT_ATOMS: atom_id res chain seq x y z
N VAL A 1 -59.09 28.18 -36.99
CA VAL A 1 -60.18 27.18 -36.89
C VAL A 1 -60.20 26.47 -38.23
N GLY A 2 -59.42 25.43 -38.42
CA GLY A 2 -59.78 24.02 -38.17
C GLY A 2 -59.70 23.32 -39.54
N LEU A 3 -59.37 22.05 -39.71
CA LEU A 3 -59.09 20.92 -38.83
C LEU A 3 -58.38 19.89 -39.73
N ASP A 4 -57.61 19.03 -39.07
CA ASP A 4 -56.93 17.84 -39.57
C ASP A 4 -57.76 16.85 -40.44
N ALA A 5 -56.99 15.95 -41.05
CA ALA A 5 -57.24 14.53 -41.36
C ALA A 5 -57.32 14.23 -42.86
N ASP A 6 -56.33 13.60 -43.47
CA ASP A 6 -55.84 12.20 -43.35
C ASP A 6 -56.31 11.38 -44.58
N ARG A 7 -55.35 10.60 -45.09
CA ARG A 7 -55.52 9.33 -45.82
C ARG A 7 -55.79 9.32 -47.32
N ALA A 8 -54.77 8.86 -48.07
CA ALA A 8 -54.73 7.58 -48.81
C ALA A 8 -53.61 7.69 -49.85
N ALA A 9 -52.43 7.08 -49.63
CA ALA A 9 -52.12 5.69 -49.96
C ALA A 9 -52.30 5.35 -51.45
N SER A 10 -51.16 5.26 -52.13
CA SER A 10 -50.72 4.08 -52.90
C SER A 10 -50.17 4.43 -54.29
N ASP A 11 -49.04 3.78 -54.57
CA ASP A 11 -48.80 3.03 -55.80
C ASP A 11 -47.70 3.54 -56.76
N THR A 12 -46.72 2.65 -56.91
CA THR A 12 -45.92 2.40 -58.12
C THR A 12 -44.70 3.28 -58.43
N ALA A 13 -43.59 2.85 -57.82
CA ALA A 13 -42.37 2.35 -58.46
C ALA A 13 -41.98 2.86 -59.87
N ARG A 14 -40.74 3.34 -60.01
CA ARG A 14 -39.65 2.63 -60.74
C ARG A 14 -38.41 3.51 -60.93
N ARG A 15 -37.26 2.94 -60.55
CA ARG A 15 -35.95 2.88 -61.24
C ARG A 15 -34.88 2.64 -60.17
N GLU A 16 -34.53 1.39 -59.87
CA GLU A 16 -33.54 0.55 -60.58
C GLU A 16 -32.22 1.29 -60.86
N THR A 17 -31.23 1.05 -59.98
CA THR A 17 -29.88 0.65 -60.39
C THR A 17 -29.24 -0.18 -59.27
N ASP A 18 -29.20 -1.49 -59.52
CA ASP A 18 -28.16 -2.49 -59.24
C ASP A 18 -27.47 -2.48 -57.85
N ALA A 19 -27.80 -3.44 -56.97
CA ALA A 19 -27.19 -4.78 -56.81
C ALA A 19 -25.97 -4.75 -55.86
N VAL A 20 -26.14 -4.97 -54.56
CA VAL A 20 -26.29 -6.26 -53.85
C VAL A 20 -25.08 -7.19 -54.03
N THR A 21 -24.28 -7.29 -52.96
CA THR A 21 -23.87 -8.58 -52.38
C THR A 21 -23.65 -8.37 -50.88
N SER A 22 -24.55 -8.97 -50.10
CA SER A 22 -24.34 -9.46 -48.73
C SER A 22 -24.44 -11.00 -48.83
N PRO A 23 -24.19 -11.85 -47.79
CA PRO A 23 -24.11 -11.54 -46.36
C PRO A 23 -22.98 -12.29 -45.61
N GLY A 24 -22.83 -12.02 -44.31
CA GLY A 24 -22.02 -12.87 -43.42
C GLY A 24 -22.29 -12.55 -41.96
N GLN A 25 -23.35 -13.14 -41.41
CA GLN A 25 -23.76 -13.04 -40.01
C GLN A 25 -22.64 -13.41 -39.01
N ALA A 26 -22.69 -12.75 -37.85
CA ALA A 26 -22.01 -13.16 -36.62
C ALA A 26 -22.40 -14.57 -36.16
N PRO A 27 -21.57 -15.20 -35.33
CA PRO A 27 -22.06 -15.55 -34.00
C PRO A 27 -21.11 -15.13 -32.87
N LEU A 28 -21.70 -14.62 -31.79
CA LEU A 28 -21.17 -14.70 -30.44
C LEU A 28 -20.85 -16.18 -30.14
N GLU A 29 -19.62 -16.52 -29.72
CA GLU A 29 -19.39 -17.54 -28.68
C GLU A 29 -17.91 -17.78 -28.31
N ARG A 30 -17.72 -17.97 -26.98
CA ARG A 30 -16.73 -18.80 -26.27
C ARG A 30 -15.31 -18.25 -25.98
N ARG A 31 -15.09 -17.92 -24.69
CA ARG A 31 -13.80 -18.08 -23.99
C ARG A 31 -13.39 -19.56 -23.95
N PRO A 32 -12.09 -19.86 -24.13
CA PRO A 32 -11.30 -20.63 -23.15
C PRO A 32 -9.90 -19.99 -22.94
N THR A 33 -9.47 -19.70 -21.70
CA THR A 33 -8.52 -20.48 -20.85
C THR A 33 -7.13 -20.73 -21.42
N ASP A 34 -6.13 -20.32 -20.62
CA ASP A 34 -4.77 -20.86 -20.45
C ASP A 34 -3.74 -20.82 -21.59
N ALA A 35 -2.63 -20.10 -21.30
CA ALA A 35 -1.22 -20.53 -21.46
C ALA A 35 -0.35 -19.26 -21.39
N LEU A 36 0.32 -18.96 -20.26
CA LEU A 36 1.60 -19.52 -19.81
C LEU A 36 2.79 -19.18 -20.73
N ALA A 37 3.63 -18.24 -20.29
CA ALA A 37 5.06 -18.13 -20.57
C ALA A 37 5.63 -17.02 -19.65
N GLU A 38 5.88 -17.28 -18.37
CA GLU A 38 7.10 -17.89 -17.79
C GLU A 38 8.42 -17.12 -18.00
N ARG A 39 9.16 -17.06 -16.89
CA ARG A 39 10.63 -16.87 -16.69
C ARG A 39 10.96 -15.56 -15.96
N ARG A 40 11.59 -15.52 -14.78
CA ARG A 40 12.26 -16.52 -13.92
C ARG A 40 12.28 -15.95 -12.50
N ALA A 41 11.62 -16.62 -11.55
CA ALA A 41 11.86 -16.42 -10.13
C ALA A 41 13.10 -17.25 -9.74
N GLN A 42 14.06 -16.63 -9.06
CA GLN A 42 15.11 -17.38 -8.36
C GLN A 42 14.51 -17.90 -7.06
N ALA A 43 14.35 -19.22 -7.00
CA ALA A 43 13.87 -19.99 -5.87
C ALA A 43 14.95 -20.07 -4.77
N PHE A 44 14.53 -19.94 -3.50
CA PHE A 44 15.28 -20.48 -2.37
C PHE A 44 14.40 -21.55 -1.69
N ALA A 45 14.95 -22.75 -1.55
CA ALA A 45 14.24 -24.01 -1.33
C ALA A 45 13.58 -24.17 0.06
N PRO A 46 12.53 -25.01 0.20
CA PRO A 46 12.04 -25.47 1.50
C PRO A 46 12.82 -26.71 1.98
N GLY A 47 13.31 -26.68 3.23
CA GLY A 47 13.87 -27.85 3.91
C GLY A 47 12.80 -28.86 4.34
N PRO A 48 13.16 -30.15 4.54
CA PRO A 48 12.21 -31.26 4.62
C PRO A 48 11.37 -31.28 5.92
N PRO A 49 10.16 -31.88 5.90
CA PRO A 49 9.38 -32.12 7.10
C PRO A 49 9.87 -33.37 7.83
N ALA A 50 10.29 -33.25 9.09
CA ALA A 50 10.54 -34.40 9.94
C ALA A 50 9.24 -34.87 10.61
N ALA A 51 8.93 -36.15 10.44
CA ALA A 51 7.71 -36.82 10.85
C ALA A 51 7.56 -36.96 12.37
N VAL A 52 6.31 -36.96 12.81
CA VAL A 52 5.86 -37.28 14.17
C VAL A 52 5.72 -38.79 14.38
N THR A 53 6.01 -39.27 15.60
CA THR A 53 5.46 -40.53 16.14
C THR A 53 5.33 -40.39 17.67
N PRO A 54 4.23 -40.82 18.31
CA PRO A 54 3.97 -40.52 19.72
C PRO A 54 4.46 -41.64 20.64
N VAL A 55 4.93 -41.28 21.84
CA VAL A 55 4.96 -42.20 22.99
C VAL A 55 4.40 -41.49 24.22
N ILE A 56 3.39 -42.10 24.83
CA ILE A 56 2.66 -41.64 26.01
C ILE A 56 3.51 -41.90 27.26
N GLY A 57 3.62 -40.91 28.14
CA GLY A 57 4.10 -41.15 29.51
C GLY A 57 4.41 -39.90 30.32
N GLY A 58 3.51 -39.55 31.25
CA GLY A 58 3.89 -39.06 32.58
C GLY A 58 4.17 -37.57 32.78
N ALA A 59 3.14 -36.86 33.25
CA ALA A 59 3.14 -35.85 34.32
C ALA A 59 4.25 -34.76 34.43
N ASN A 60 3.74 -33.52 34.48
CA ASN A 60 4.22 -32.32 35.21
C ASN A 60 4.84 -31.16 34.42
N ALA A 61 4.26 -29.99 34.73
CA ALA A 61 4.73 -28.62 34.51
C ALA A 61 4.81 -28.11 33.06
N VAL A 62 3.74 -27.42 32.66
CA VAL A 62 3.78 -26.43 31.57
C VAL A 62 4.65 -25.26 32.02
N THR A 63 5.77 -25.04 31.33
CA THR A 63 6.41 -23.73 31.21
C THR A 63 6.90 -23.59 29.78
N PRO A 64 6.40 -22.64 28.98
CA PRO A 64 7.17 -22.13 27.87
C PRO A 64 7.91 -20.87 28.33
N ALA A 65 9.20 -20.88 27.99
CA ALA A 65 10.17 -19.85 28.27
C ALA A 65 9.66 -18.45 27.88
N ARG A 66 9.64 -17.54 28.86
CA ARG A 66 9.66 -16.10 28.59
C ARG A 66 11.05 -15.77 28.08
N GLU A 67 11.21 -15.74 26.77
CA GLU A 67 12.46 -15.32 26.15
C GLU A 67 12.69 -13.85 26.50
N THR A 68 13.71 -13.64 27.32
CA THR A 68 14.14 -12.36 27.87
C THR A 68 14.63 -11.45 26.74
N ALA A 69 13.76 -10.60 26.22
CA ALA A 69 14.19 -9.39 25.50
C ALA A 69 14.39 -8.24 26.50
N THR A 70 15.34 -8.41 27.44
CA THR A 70 15.88 -7.28 28.21
C THR A 70 17.13 -6.81 27.49
N MET A 71 16.96 -5.91 26.52
CA MET A 71 18.04 -5.08 26.01
C MET A 71 17.75 -3.65 26.43
N ALA A 72 18.51 -3.19 27.41
CA ALA A 72 18.53 -1.81 27.85
C ALA A 72 19.08 -0.92 26.72
N ALA A 73 18.22 -0.17 26.03
CA ALA A 73 18.63 0.96 25.22
C ALA A 73 18.38 2.24 26.04
N SER A 74 19.46 2.79 26.60
CA SER A 74 19.41 4.01 27.40
C SER A 74 19.63 5.25 26.51
N ARG A 75 18.87 6.32 26.81
CA ARG A 75 19.19 7.77 26.69
C ARG A 75 18.66 8.62 25.51
N ALA A 76 17.82 8.12 24.62
CA ALA A 76 16.98 8.99 23.78
C ALA A 76 15.54 8.54 23.95
N SER A 77 14.61 9.47 24.21
CA SER A 77 13.20 9.17 24.09
C SER A 77 12.99 8.64 22.68
N PRO A 78 12.62 7.37 22.49
CA PRO A 78 12.44 6.82 21.16
C PRO A 78 11.32 7.61 20.50
N LEU A 79 11.54 8.00 19.24
CA LEU A 79 10.47 8.57 18.43
C LEU A 79 9.34 7.53 18.36
N GLU A 80 8.18 7.87 18.93
CA GLU A 80 6.99 7.02 18.90
C GLU A 80 5.86 7.77 18.22
N ILE A 81 5.29 7.14 17.21
CA ILE A 81 4.22 7.69 16.39
C ILE A 81 2.95 6.94 16.77
N LEU A 82 1.99 7.68 17.30
CA LEU A 82 0.71 7.16 17.73
C LEU A 82 -0.33 7.40 16.64
N SER A 83 -1.08 6.36 16.29
CA SER A 83 -2.33 6.53 15.57
C SER A 83 -3.38 7.23 16.47
N PRO A 84 -4.49 7.71 15.89
CA PRO A 84 -5.63 8.21 16.67
C PRO A 84 -6.24 7.17 17.62
N ASP A 85 -6.21 5.87 17.25
CA ASP A 85 -6.75 4.78 18.07
C ASP A 85 -5.82 4.35 19.22
N ARG A 86 -4.57 4.85 19.25
CA ARG A 86 -3.50 4.57 20.21
C ARG A 86 -3.10 3.10 20.36
N SER A 87 -3.78 2.19 19.66
CA SER A 87 -3.48 0.76 19.64
C SER A 87 -2.40 0.47 18.60
N SER A 88 -2.52 1.14 17.45
CA SER A 88 -1.52 1.13 16.39
C SER A 88 -0.41 2.15 16.67
N ARG A 89 0.83 1.69 16.74
CA ARG A 89 1.98 2.54 17.04
C ARG A 89 3.19 2.14 16.22
N TRP A 90 4.00 3.11 15.85
CA TRP A 90 5.25 2.89 15.13
C TRP A 90 6.41 3.52 15.88
N ARG A 91 7.55 2.82 15.91
CA ARG A 91 8.80 3.30 16.48
C ARG A 91 9.91 3.19 15.43
N PRO A 92 10.29 4.29 14.79
CA PRO A 92 11.47 4.30 13.94
C PRO A 92 12.74 4.12 14.79
N GLY A 93 13.60 3.21 14.35
CA GLY A 93 14.90 2.92 14.94
C GLY A 93 16.05 3.37 14.04
N ALA A 94 17.27 3.04 14.46
CA ALA A 94 18.47 3.36 13.70
C ALA A 94 18.48 2.65 12.32
N GLY A 95 19.07 3.30 11.32
CA GLY A 95 19.29 2.69 10.01
C GLY A 95 17.99 2.36 9.25
N GLY A 96 16.91 3.10 9.52
CA GLY A 96 15.63 2.97 8.82
C GLY A 96 14.77 1.80 9.29
N ALA A 97 15.18 1.05 10.31
CA ALA A 97 14.32 0.05 10.93
C ALA A 97 13.06 0.70 11.52
N VAL A 98 11.92 0.00 11.51
CA VAL A 98 10.70 0.45 12.17
C VAL A 98 10.11 -0.71 12.93
N GLU A 99 9.67 -0.48 14.15
CA GLU A 99 8.86 -1.44 14.90
C GLU A 99 7.40 -1.01 14.88
N TYR A 100 6.49 -1.97 14.82
CA TYR A 100 5.05 -1.76 14.87
C TYR A 100 4.40 -2.52 16.02
N SER A 101 3.47 -1.85 16.68
CA SER A 101 2.60 -2.43 17.70
C SER A 101 1.16 -2.28 17.26
N SER A 102 0.34 -3.31 17.47
CA SER A 102 -1.12 -3.26 17.32
C SER A 102 -1.89 -3.36 18.65
N ASP A 103 -1.18 -3.43 19.79
CA ASP A 103 -1.76 -3.66 21.12
C ASP A 103 -1.38 -2.56 22.13
N GLY A 104 -1.17 -1.33 21.63
CA GLY A 104 -0.88 -0.17 22.49
C GLY A 104 0.53 -0.17 23.07
N GLY A 105 1.47 -0.86 22.43
CA GLY A 105 2.88 -0.89 22.77
C GLY A 105 3.26 -2.03 23.71
N ALA A 106 2.38 -3.02 23.90
CA ALA A 106 2.67 -4.19 24.72
C ALA A 106 3.58 -5.18 23.98
N THR A 107 3.38 -5.35 22.67
CA THR A 107 4.25 -6.14 21.80
C THR A 107 4.68 -5.34 20.57
N TRP A 108 5.91 -5.58 20.12
CA TRP A 108 6.51 -4.87 18.99
C TRP A 108 7.04 -5.87 17.96
N GLN A 109 6.69 -5.63 16.69
CA GLN A 109 7.10 -6.44 15.56
C GLN A 109 8.01 -5.60 14.65
N PRO A 110 9.23 -6.07 14.33
CA PRO A 110 10.09 -5.36 13.40
C PRO A 110 9.52 -5.41 11.99
N LEU A 111 9.54 -4.26 11.31
CA LEU A 111 9.12 -4.07 9.93
C LEU A 111 10.29 -3.50 9.12
N ALA A 112 10.56 -4.13 7.98
CA ALA A 112 11.52 -3.61 7.03
C ALA A 112 10.89 -2.48 6.20
N THR A 113 11.54 -1.33 6.18
CA THR A 113 11.14 -0.16 5.37
C THR A 113 11.76 -0.15 3.97
N GLY A 114 12.84 -0.92 3.78
CA GLY A 114 13.65 -0.89 2.57
C GLY A 114 14.54 0.35 2.44
N VAL A 115 14.68 1.15 3.50
CA VAL A 115 15.58 2.31 3.54
C VAL A 115 16.62 2.14 4.64
N SER A 116 17.82 2.69 4.42
CA SER A 116 18.91 2.69 5.39
C SER A 116 19.13 4.05 6.06
N ALA A 117 18.36 5.06 5.66
CA ALA A 117 18.46 6.42 6.21
C ALA A 117 17.77 6.49 7.57
N ASP A 118 18.31 7.33 8.45
CA ASP A 118 17.66 7.63 9.73
C ASP A 118 16.34 8.35 9.49
N LEU A 119 15.30 7.83 10.14
CA LEU A 119 13.95 8.39 10.14
C LEU A 119 13.83 9.35 11.32
N THR A 120 13.46 10.58 11.04
CA THR A 120 13.56 11.73 11.94
C THR A 120 12.20 12.16 12.48
N ALA A 121 11.12 11.90 11.75
CA ALA A 121 9.76 12.24 12.14
C ALA A 121 8.74 11.32 11.46
N GLY A 122 7.52 11.32 11.99
CA GLY A 122 6.40 10.63 11.37
C GLY A 122 5.03 11.14 11.80
N ALA A 123 4.02 10.81 11.02
CA ALA A 123 2.63 11.17 11.25
C ALA A 123 1.70 10.02 10.87
N SER A 124 0.74 9.70 11.74
CA SER A 124 -0.26 8.68 11.49
C SER A 124 -1.67 9.28 11.55
N PRO A 125 -2.30 9.51 10.39
CA PRO A 125 -3.68 9.99 10.35
C PRO A 125 -4.73 8.89 10.64
N SER A 126 -4.34 7.61 10.59
CA SER A 126 -5.23 6.47 10.89
C SER A 126 -4.45 5.24 11.37
N ALA A 127 -5.15 4.23 11.87
CA ALA A 127 -4.55 2.98 12.34
C ALA A 127 -3.72 2.22 11.29
N SER A 128 -3.98 2.43 9.99
CA SER A 128 -3.29 1.76 8.90
C SER A 128 -2.35 2.68 8.11
N VAL A 129 -2.49 4.00 8.27
CA VAL A 129 -1.70 4.97 7.52
C VAL A 129 -0.62 5.56 8.41
N CYS A 130 0.63 5.48 7.95
CA CYS A 130 1.75 6.13 8.60
C CYS A 130 2.73 6.67 7.56
N TRP A 131 3.08 7.95 7.71
CA TRP A 131 4.12 8.62 6.97
C TRP A 131 5.36 8.73 7.85
N LEU A 132 6.52 8.31 7.34
CA LEU A 132 7.81 8.56 7.98
C LEU A 132 8.69 9.34 7.02
N VAL A 133 9.43 10.28 7.59
CA VAL A 133 10.41 11.09 6.88
C VAL A 133 11.77 10.99 7.56
N GLY A 134 12.82 11.26 6.80
CA GLY A 134 14.19 11.09 7.26
C GLY A 134 15.21 11.88 6.46
N ARG A 135 16.47 11.52 6.69
CA ARG A 135 17.61 12.15 6.04
C ARG A 135 17.62 11.94 4.52
N ALA A 136 18.32 12.83 3.82
CA ALA A 136 18.55 12.76 2.37
C ALA A 136 17.24 12.57 1.56
N GLY A 137 16.18 13.28 1.93
CA GLY A 137 14.89 13.26 1.24
C GLY A 137 14.13 11.94 1.39
N THR A 138 14.43 11.14 2.41
CA THR A 138 13.78 9.84 2.59
C THR A 138 12.35 10.03 3.08
N VAL A 139 11.40 9.56 2.27
CA VAL A 139 9.98 9.47 2.64
C VAL A 139 9.52 8.03 2.42
N VAL A 140 8.86 7.45 3.42
CA VAL A 140 8.18 6.17 3.31
C VAL A 140 6.75 6.29 3.81
N LEU A 141 5.84 5.61 3.12
CA LEU A 141 4.41 5.58 3.39
C LEU A 141 3.98 4.13 3.58
N SER A 142 3.22 3.89 4.63
CA SER A 142 2.47 2.66 4.84
C SER A 142 0.99 2.96 4.76
N THR A 143 0.22 2.13 4.06
CA THR A 143 -1.25 2.22 3.97
C THR A 143 -1.98 1.03 4.58
N ASP A 144 -1.26 -0.03 4.98
CA ASP A 144 -1.76 -1.22 5.67
C ASP A 144 -1.19 -1.38 7.09
N GLY A 145 -0.44 -0.39 7.57
CA GLY A 145 0.26 -0.33 8.85
C GLY A 145 1.54 -1.17 8.95
N ARG A 146 1.82 -2.02 7.97
CA ARG A 146 2.83 -3.09 8.06
C ARG A 146 3.88 -3.03 6.95
N ARG A 147 3.48 -2.62 5.75
CA ARG A 147 4.33 -2.56 4.58
C ARG A 147 4.63 -1.12 4.23
N TRP A 148 5.87 -0.89 3.83
CA TRP A 148 6.37 0.43 3.49
C TRP A 148 6.62 0.54 1.99
N GLN A 149 6.20 1.66 1.43
CA GLN A 149 6.54 2.07 0.08
C GLN A 149 7.37 3.35 0.16
N ARG A 150 8.49 3.37 -0.56
CA ARG A 150 9.27 4.61 -0.71
C ARG A 150 8.50 5.58 -1.60
N VAL A 151 8.37 6.82 -1.11
CA VAL A 151 7.78 7.93 -1.85
C VAL A 151 8.93 8.81 -2.33
N THR A 152 8.96 9.10 -3.63
CA THR A 152 10.00 9.95 -4.21
C THR A 152 9.79 11.39 -3.76
N PHE A 153 10.82 11.99 -3.17
CA PHE A 153 10.85 13.39 -2.80
C PHE A 153 11.77 14.15 -3.76
N PRO A 154 11.42 15.38 -4.18
CA PRO A 154 12.13 16.08 -5.27
C PRO A 154 13.55 16.53 -4.93
N GLU A 155 13.96 16.51 -3.66
CA GLU A 155 15.25 17.04 -3.23
C GLU A 155 16.02 16.13 -2.28
N ALA A 156 17.34 16.21 -2.29
CA ALA A 156 18.19 15.56 -1.30
C ALA A 156 18.39 16.47 -0.07
N ALA A 157 17.31 16.72 0.67
CA ALA A 157 17.30 17.54 1.88
C ALA A 157 16.95 16.72 3.13
N ASP A 158 17.50 17.07 4.28
CA ASP A 158 17.10 16.44 5.54
C ASP A 158 15.68 16.88 5.92
N LEU A 159 14.79 15.91 6.09
CA LEU A 159 13.40 16.16 6.46
C LEU A 159 13.30 16.08 7.98
N THR A 160 12.61 17.03 8.61
CA THR A 160 12.59 17.18 10.08
C THR A 160 11.20 17.09 10.67
N ALA A 161 10.16 17.29 9.87
CA ALA A 161 8.78 17.13 10.31
C ALA A 161 7.88 16.69 9.16
N VAL A 162 6.81 15.99 9.52
CA VAL A 162 5.71 15.67 8.60
C VAL A 162 4.38 15.81 9.34
N SER A 163 3.38 16.35 8.66
CA SER A 163 1.98 16.30 9.07
C SER A 163 1.18 15.69 7.94
N ALA A 164 0.20 14.84 8.26
CA ALA A 164 -0.62 14.16 7.26
C ALA A 164 -2.08 14.14 7.71
N THR A 165 -3.00 14.29 6.76
CA THR A 165 -4.44 14.15 7.00
C THR A 165 -4.95 12.78 6.55
N ASP A 166 -4.28 12.17 5.57
CA ASP A 166 -4.62 10.86 5.01
C ASP A 166 -3.41 10.28 4.25
N ALA A 167 -3.63 9.19 3.49
CA ALA A 167 -2.58 8.54 2.70
C ALA A 167 -2.17 9.31 1.43
N ARG A 168 -2.92 10.34 1.03
CA ARG A 168 -2.65 11.16 -0.16
C ARG A 168 -2.15 12.56 0.18
N THR A 169 -2.55 13.07 1.33
CA THR A 169 -2.34 14.46 1.72
C THR A 169 -1.39 14.57 2.91
N ALA A 170 -0.24 15.20 2.67
CA ALA A 170 0.79 15.43 3.67
C ALA A 170 1.59 16.72 3.40
N THR A 171 2.13 17.31 4.45
CA THR A 171 3.10 18.40 4.40
C THR A 171 4.37 17.97 5.10
N VAL A 172 5.51 18.13 4.42
CA VAL A 172 6.84 17.81 4.92
C VAL A 172 7.62 19.12 5.10
N THR A 173 8.38 19.21 6.20
CA THR A 173 9.30 20.31 6.46
C THR A 173 10.74 19.81 6.40
N THR A 174 11.58 20.58 5.73
CA THR A 174 13.03 20.36 5.60
C THR A 174 13.80 21.04 6.74
N ALA A 175 15.05 20.63 6.96
CA ALA A 175 15.91 21.19 8.01
C ALA A 175 16.22 22.69 7.81
N ASP A 176 16.24 23.16 6.57
CA ASP A 176 16.40 24.57 6.19
C ASP A 176 15.08 25.36 6.21
N GLY A 177 13.98 24.74 6.67
CA GLY A 177 12.72 25.42 6.98
C GLY A 177 11.73 25.51 5.82
N ARG A 178 12.07 24.98 4.63
CA ARG A 178 11.14 24.92 3.49
C ARG A 178 10.08 23.85 3.71
N ARG A 179 8.88 24.07 3.16
CA ARG A 179 7.75 23.16 3.26
C ARG A 179 7.33 22.67 1.89
N PHE A 180 6.99 21.39 1.80
CA PHE A 180 6.50 20.75 0.59
C PHE A 180 5.19 20.04 0.92
N SER A 181 4.18 20.21 0.07
CA SER A 181 2.88 19.56 0.24
C SER A 181 2.55 18.65 -0.94
N THR A 182 1.85 17.56 -0.63
CA THR A 182 1.25 16.64 -1.60
C THR A 182 -0.25 16.53 -1.32
N THR A 183 -1.02 16.29 -2.37
CA THR A 183 -2.44 15.88 -2.30
C THR A 183 -2.73 14.62 -3.12
N ASP A 184 -1.69 13.91 -3.58
CA ASP A 184 -1.80 12.73 -4.46
C ASP A 184 -0.92 11.54 -4.01
N GLY A 185 -0.51 11.50 -2.74
CA GLY A 185 0.30 10.41 -2.18
C GLY A 185 1.79 10.58 -2.43
N GLY A 186 2.24 11.80 -2.71
CA GLY A 186 3.63 12.14 -2.98
C GLY A 186 4.04 11.80 -4.41
N LEU A 187 3.08 11.67 -5.33
CA LEU A 187 3.36 11.62 -6.76
C LEU A 187 3.81 12.99 -7.26
N THR A 188 3.22 14.06 -6.71
CA THR A 188 3.67 15.43 -6.92
C THR A 188 3.83 16.18 -5.59
N TRP A 189 4.83 17.08 -5.58
CA TRP A 189 5.13 17.93 -4.43
C TRP A 189 5.11 19.38 -4.86
N ARG A 190 4.49 20.23 -4.05
CA ARG A 190 4.40 21.67 -4.26
C ARG A 190 5.06 22.39 -3.10
N GLN A 191 5.97 23.30 -3.41
CA GLN A 191 6.45 24.27 -2.44
C GLN A 191 5.48 25.47 -2.49
N PRO A 192 4.90 25.90 -1.36
CA PRO A 192 4.14 27.14 -1.30
C PRO A 192 5.02 28.38 -1.50
#